data_AF-A0A2H5QJF0-F1
#
_entry.id   AF-A0A2H5QJF0-F1
#
_cell.length_a   1.000
_cell.length_b   1.000
_cell.length_c   1.000
_cell.angle_alpha   90.00
_cell.angle_beta   90.00
_cell.angle_gamma   90.00
#
_symmetry.space_group_name_H-M   'P 1'
#
loop_
_entity.id
_entity.type
_entity.pdbx_description
1 polymer ?
#
loop_
_entity_poly.entity_id
_entity_poly.type
_entity_poly.pdbx_seq_one_letter_code
_entity_poly.pdbx_strand_id
1 'polypeptide(L)' 'MNPLISAASVIAAGLAVGLASIGPGVGQGTAAGQAVEGIARQPEAEGKIRDLTPPIGRTDLRMGN' A
#
# COMPACT_ATOMS: atom_id res chain seq x y z
N MET A 1 -24.09 21.63 16.65
CA MET A 1 -24.19 20.70 15.52
C MET A 1 -25.51 19.98 15.62
N ASN A 2 -26.30 19.86 14.55
CA ASN A 2 -27.57 19.13 14.62
C ASN A 2 -27.28 17.63 14.74
N PRO A 3 -27.76 16.94 15.79
CA PRO A 3 -27.43 15.54 16.05
C PRO A 3 -27.86 14.60 14.91
N LEU A 4 -28.94 14.96 14.20
CA LEU A 4 -29.40 14.24 13.01
C LEU A 4 -28.37 14.27 11.86
N ILE A 5 -27.73 15.43 11.64
CA ILE A 5 -26.71 15.59 10.58
C ILE A 5 -25.47 14.76 10.95
N SER A 6 -25.05 14.79 12.21
CA SER A 6 -23.94 13.97 12.69
C SER A 6 -24.22 12.47 12.52
N ALA A 7 -25.39 11.99 12.95
CA ALA A 7 -25.77 10.59 12.78
C ALA A 7 -25.80 10.17 11.30
N ALA A 8 -26.42 10.97 10.44
CA ALA A 8 -26.48 10.71 9.00
C ALA A 8 -25.08 10.71 8.36
N SER A 9 -24.18 11.61 8.78
CA SER A 9 -22.82 11.69 8.23
C SER A 9 -21.97 10.46 8.53
N VAL A 10 -22.09 9.88 9.72
CA VAL A 10 -21.32 8.68 10.10
C VAL A 10 -21.79 7.46 9.31
N ILE A 11 -23.10 7.33 9.11
CA ILE A 11 -23.67 6.26 8.28
C ILE A 11 -23.24 6.42 6.83
N ALA A 12 -23.34 7.63 6.28
CA ALA A 12 -22.90 7.93 4.91
C ALA A 12 -21.39 7.66 4.72
N ALA A 13 -20.57 8.04 5.69
CA ALA A 13 -19.13 7.79 5.66
C ALA A 13 -18.81 6.28 5.68
N GLY A 14 -19.48 5.52 6.55
CA GLY A 14 -19.29 4.07 6.63
C GLY A 14 -19.64 3.36 5.32
N LEU A 15 -20.77 3.72 4.70
CA LEU A 15 -21.19 3.17 3.42
C LEU A 15 -20.24 3.59 2.28
N ALA A 16 -19.86 4.87 2.23
CA ALA A 16 -18.95 5.37 1.21
C ALA A 16 -17.59 4.67 1.28
N VAL A 17 -16.98 4.60 2.47
CA VAL A 17 -15.68 3.93 2.67
C VAL A 17 -15.78 2.44 2.40
N GLY A 18 -16.83 1.77 2.89
CA GLY A 18 -17.06 0.34 2.68
C GLY A 18 -17.12 -0.01 1.19
N LEU A 19 -17.94 0.71 0.42
CA LEU A 19 -18.07 0.49 -1.01
C LEU A 19 -16.82 0.91 -1.79
N ALA A 20 -16.21 2.04 -1.43
CA ALA A 20 -15.00 2.52 -2.08
C ALA A 20 -13.80 1.56 -1.88
N SER A 21 -13.77 0.80 -0.79
CA SER A 21 -12.67 -0.13 -0.47
C SER A 21 -12.56 -1.33 -1.42
N ILE A 22 -13.61 -1.66 -2.18
CA ILE A 22 -13.65 -2.81 -3.09
C ILE A 22 -12.60 -2.67 -4.20
N GLY A 23 -12.50 -1.49 -4.81
CA GLY A 23 -11.54 -1.22 -5.89
C GLY A 23 -10.09 -1.41 -5.45
N PRO A 24 -9.64 -0.73 -4.38
CA PRO A 24 -8.34 -0.96 -3.77
C PRO A 24 -8.12 -2.41 -3.34
N GLY A 25 -9.12 -3.07 -2.74
CA GLY A 25 -9.02 -4.46 -2.31
C GLY A 25 -8.69 -5.42 -3.46
N VAL A 26 -9.39 -5.30 -4.59
CA VAL A 26 -9.15 -6.14 -5.78
C VAL A 26 -7.80 -5.79 -6.43
N GLY A 27 -7.51 -4.50 -6.59
CA GLY A 27 -6.26 -4.05 -7.23
C GLY A 27 -5.02 -4.42 -6.42
N GLN A 28 -5.01 -4.10 -5.14
CA GLN A 28 -3.90 -4.41 -4.23
C GLN A 28 -3.75 -5.91 -4.02
N GLY A 29 -4.85 -6.66 -3.90
CA GLY A 29 -4.81 -8.12 -3.79
C GLY A 29 -4.17 -8.78 -5.01
N THR A 30 -4.53 -8.31 -6.22
CA THR A 30 -3.92 -8.79 -7.47
C THR A 30 -2.44 -8.45 -7.55
N ALA A 31 -2.08 -7.20 -7.23
CA ALA A 31 -0.69 -6.75 -7.24
C ALA A 31 0.17 -7.53 -6.22
N ALA A 32 -0.35 -7.77 -5.02
CA ALA A 32 0.32 -8.56 -3.99
C ALA A 32 0.49 -10.03 -4.43
N GLY A 33 -0.52 -10.64 -5.06
CA GLY A 33 -0.41 -11.98 -5.61
C GLY A 33 0.70 -12.10 -6.66
N GLN A 34 0.75 -11.15 -7.60
CA GLN A 34 1.81 -11.09 -8.62
C GLN A 34 3.19 -10.81 -8.02
N ALA A 35 3.27 -10.00 -6.97
CA ALA A 35 4.50 -9.77 -6.22
C ALA A 35 5.03 -11.06 -5.57
N VAL A 36 4.16 -11.82 -4.89
CA VAL A 36 4.51 -13.11 -4.27
C VAL A 36 4.94 -14.13 -5.34
N GLU A 37 4.23 -14.19 -6.46
CA GLU A 37 4.60 -15.06 -7.58
C GLU A 37 5.97 -14.67 -8.18
N GLY A 38 6.26 -13.38 -8.30
CA GLY A 38 7.55 -12.85 -8.70
C GLY A 38 8.67 -13.23 -7.74
N ILE A 39 8.45 -13.08 -6.43
CA ILE A 39 9.41 -13.48 -5.39
C ILE A 39 9.64 -15.00 -5.42
N ALA A 40 8.60 -15.80 -5.60
CA ALA A 40 8.72 -17.25 -5.67
C ALA A 40 9.59 -17.71 -6.85
N ARG A 41 9.54 -16.99 -7.99
CA ARG A 41 10.41 -17.24 -9.15
C ARG A 41 11.83 -16.68 -8.98
N GLN A 42 11.96 -15.57 -8.25
CA GLN A 42 13.23 -14.86 -8.03
C GLN A 42 13.33 -14.39 -6.57
N PRO A 43 13.79 -15.26 -5.66
CA PRO A 43 13.86 -14.94 -4.23
C PRO A 43 14.77 -13.74 -3.93
N GLU A 44 15.79 -13.51 -4.76
CA GLU A 44 16.72 -12.37 -4.63
C GLU A 44 16.03 -11.01 -4.83
N ALA A 45 14.87 -10.99 -5.48
CA ALA A 45 14.07 -9.77 -5.68
C ALA A 45 13.20 -9.41 -4.46
N GLU A 46 13.09 -10.28 -3.45
CA GLU A 46 12.21 -10.08 -2.29
C GLU A 46 12.45 -8.75 -1.59
N GLY A 47 13.70 -8.41 -1.30
CA GLY A 47 14.04 -7.14 -0.64
C GLY A 47 13.61 -5.93 -1.46
N LYS A 48 13.71 -5.99 -2.79
CA LYS A 48 13.30 -4.90 -3.69
C LYS A 48 11.77 -4.79 -3.82
N ILE A 49 11.05 -5.89 -3.65
CA ILE A 49 9.58 -5.96 -3.78
C ILE A 49 8.89 -5.62 -2.46
N ARG A 50 9.41 -6.10 -1.32
CA ARG A 50 8.86 -5.81 0.03
C ARG A 50 9.31 -4.46 0.56
N ASP A 51 10.59 -4.16 0.43
CA ASP A 51 11.11 -2.86 0.84
C ASP A 51 11.02 -1.92 -0.35
N LEU A 52 9.90 -1.23 -0.46
CA LEU A 52 9.80 0.04 -1.20
C LEU A 52 10.63 1.13 -0.47
N THR A 53 11.85 0.80 -0.04
CA THR A 53 12.84 1.76 0.45
C THR A 53 13.66 2.15 -0.78
N PRO A 54 13.46 3.34 -1.37
CA PRO A 54 14.51 3.92 -2.20
C PRO A 54 15.80 3.90 -1.36
N PRO A 55 16.98 3.68 -1.92
CA PRO A 55 18.23 3.65 -1.15
C PRO A 55 18.60 5.05 -0.61
N ILE A 56 17.80 5.60 0.29
CA ILE A 56 18.13 6.73 1.17
C ILE A 56 19.05 6.19 2.27
N GLY A 57 20.32 6.01 1.91
CA GLY A 57 21.34 5.53 2.85
C GLY A 57 22.63 5.02 2.23
N ARG A 58 22.75 4.96 0.90
CA ARG A 58 24.03 4.70 0.22
C ARG A 58 24.35 5.81 -0.76
N THR A 59 24.42 7.04 -0.26
CA THR A 59 25.29 8.02 -0.91
C THR A 59 26.73 7.78 -0.41
N ASP A 60 27.52 7.04 -1.20
CA ASP A 60 28.90 7.39 -1.55
C ASP A 60 29.93 7.84 -0.48
N LEU A 61 29.89 7.37 0.77
CA LEU A 61 30.99 7.61 1.74
C LEU A 61 32.30 6.82 1.50
N ARG A 62 32.58 6.38 0.26
CA ARG A 62 33.85 5.71 -0.11
C ARG A 62 34.36 6.06 -1.50
N MET A 63 34.42 7.35 -1.83
CA MET A 63 35.24 7.84 -2.95
C MET A 63 35.92 9.16 -2.56
N GLY A 64 37.22 9.07 -2.24
CA GLY A 64 38.20 10.11 -2.56
C GLY A 64 38.54 11.17 -1.51
N ASN A 65 39.33 10.79 -0.50
CA ASN A 65 40.70 11.27 -0.21
C ASN A 65 41.13 10.81 1.19
#